data_AF-A0A850BDW6-F1
#
_entry.id   AF-A0A850BDW6-F1
#
_cell.length_a   1.000
_cell.length_b   1.000
_cell.length_c   1.000
_cell.angle_alpha   90.00
_cell.angle_beta   90.00
_cell.angle_gamma   90.00
#
_symmetry.space_group_name_H-M   'P 1'
#
loop_
_entity.id
_entity.type
_entity.pdbx_description
1 polymer ?
#
loop_
_entity_poly.entity_id
_entity_poly.type
_entity_poly.pdbx_seq_one_letter_code
_entity_poly.pdbx_strand_id
1 'polypeptide(L)'
;MRIAFVGGLHRNENQIVEIAEKAGHELDFHPGVVGGRGADELRAAIERAELVIIVTDVNSHGAVQLAKKLCNKLGRGSLVLRRCGAARFRQLLDAIAAREVNQLAFAS
;
A
#
# COMPACT_ATOMS: atom_id res chain seq x y z
N MET A 1 7.28 -8.91 1.25
CA MET A 1 5.81 -8.79 1.41
C MET A 1 5.19 -8.29 0.14
N ARG A 2 3.88 -8.53 -0.05
CA ARG A 2 3.11 -7.88 -1.12
C ARG A 2 2.39 -6.64 -0.61
N ILE A 3 2.62 -5.51 -1.27
CA ILE A 3 2.08 -4.21 -0.91
C ILE A 3 1.05 -3.77 -1.96
N ALA A 4 -0.14 -3.36 -1.54
CA ALA A 4 -1.09 -2.68 -2.44
C ALA A 4 -0.99 -1.16 -2.25
N PHE A 5 -0.80 -0.42 -3.34
CA PHE A 5 -0.72 1.03 -3.36
C PHE A 5 -1.98 1.61 -4.03
N VAL A 6 -2.85 2.23 -3.23
CA VAL A 6 -4.16 2.72 -3.67
C VAL A 6 -4.17 4.24 -3.72
N GLY A 7 -4.35 4.81 -4.92
CA GLY A 7 -4.31 6.26 -5.15
C GLY A 7 -2.93 6.78 -5.55
N GLY A 8 -2.27 6.12 -6.51
CA GLY A 8 -0.97 6.53 -7.03
C GLY A 8 -1.05 7.50 -8.21
N LEU A 9 -0.01 8.32 -8.37
CA LEU A 9 0.22 9.15 -9.57
C LEU A 9 1.12 8.36 -10.53
N HIS A 10 0.61 8.06 -11.74
CA HIS A 10 1.29 7.28 -12.78
C HIS A 10 2.72 7.72 -13.13
N ARG A 11 3.11 8.97 -12.81
CA ARG A 11 4.42 9.53 -13.14
C ARG A 11 5.58 8.93 -12.35
N ASN A 12 5.33 8.43 -11.13
CA ASN A 12 6.40 7.93 -10.25
C ASN A 12 6.27 6.43 -9.94
N GLU A 13 5.35 5.71 -10.61
CA GLU A 13 5.09 4.30 -10.32
C GLU A 13 6.36 3.44 -10.48
N ASN A 14 7.08 3.60 -11.59
CA ASN A 14 8.33 2.86 -11.84
C ASN A 14 9.36 3.05 -10.72
N GLN A 15 9.52 4.28 -10.23
CA GLN A 15 10.47 4.56 -9.15
C GLN A 15 10.02 3.91 -7.83
N ILE A 16 8.72 3.90 -7.55
CA ILE A 16 8.16 3.26 -6.36
C ILE A 16 8.29 1.73 -6.45
N VAL A 17 8.05 1.14 -7.62
CA VAL A 17 8.31 -0.29 -7.89
C VAL A 17 9.76 -0.64 -7.62
N GLU A 18 10.70 0.10 -8.22
CA GLU A 18 12.13 -0.14 -8.04
C GLU A 18 12.55 -0.02 -6.56
N ILE A 19 11.95 0.92 -5.82
CA ILE A 19 12.17 1.06 -4.38
C ILE A 19 11.69 -0.18 -3.61
N ALA A 20 10.50 -0.69 -3.93
CA ALA A 20 9.92 -1.88 -3.31
C ALA A 20 10.74 -3.15 -3.63
N GLU A 21 11.09 -3.35 -4.89
CA GLU A 21 11.87 -4.50 -5.34
C GLU A 21 13.25 -4.53 -4.68
N LYS A 22 13.94 -3.39 -4.61
CA LYS A 22 15.22 -3.25 -3.89
C LYS A 22 15.10 -3.55 -2.39
N ALA A 23 13.91 -3.41 -1.82
CA ALA A 23 13.62 -3.77 -0.43
C ALA A 23 13.10 -5.21 -0.28
N GLY A 24 13.02 -6.00 -1.36
CA GLY A 24 12.52 -7.37 -1.34
C GLY A 24 10.99 -7.45 -1.20
N HIS A 25 10.27 -6.49 -1.78
CA HIS A 25 8.80 -6.42 -1.74
C HIS A 25 8.20 -6.35 -3.13
N GLU A 26 6.98 -6.88 -3.27
CA GLU A 26 6.16 -6.77 -4.47
C GLU A 26 5.15 -5.64 -4.32
N LEU A 27 4.77 -5.01 -5.43
CA LEU A 27 3.89 -3.86 -5.42
C LEU A 27 2.77 -3.97 -6.48
N ASP A 28 1.52 -3.91 -6.02
CA ASP A 28 0.34 -3.80 -6.87
C ASP A 28 -0.22 -2.37 -6.80
N PHE A 29 -0.49 -1.74 -7.94
CA PHE A 29 -1.14 -0.43 -7.98
C PHE A 29 -2.63 -0.53 -8.25
N HIS A 30 -3.39 0.34 -7.58
CA HIS A 30 -4.78 0.60 -7.92
C HIS A 30 -5.00 2.12 -8.01
N PRO A 31 -5.66 2.63 -9.06
CA PRO A 31 -5.79 4.08 -9.28
C PRO A 31 -6.65 4.78 -8.22
N GLY A 32 -7.41 4.05 -7.40
CA GLY A 32 -8.26 4.63 -6.36
C GLY A 32 -9.60 5.14 -6.89
N VAL A 33 -10.08 4.56 -7.99
CA VAL A 33 -11.41 4.84 -8.55
C VAL A 33 -12.20 3.54 -8.57
N VAL A 34 -13.43 3.53 -8.07
CA VAL A 34 -14.25 2.31 -7.86
C VAL A 34 -15.52 2.28 -8.71
N GLY A 35 -15.45 2.77 -9.94
CA GLY A 35 -16.53 2.62 -10.91
C GLY A 35 -16.42 1.31 -11.70
N GLY A 36 -17.55 0.69 -12.05
CA GLY A 36 -17.56 -0.56 -12.82
C GLY A 36 -16.75 -1.67 -12.13
N ARG A 37 -15.79 -2.27 -12.86
CA ARG A 37 -14.92 -3.34 -12.34
C ARG A 37 -13.89 -2.88 -11.31
N GLY A 38 -13.70 -1.57 -11.11
CA GLY A 38 -12.69 -1.03 -10.18
C GLY A 38 -12.90 -1.44 -8.71
N ALA A 39 -14.14 -1.74 -8.30
CA ALA A 39 -14.41 -2.25 -6.96
C ALA A 39 -13.88 -3.69 -6.76
N ASP A 40 -14.00 -4.53 -7.78
CA ASP A 40 -13.52 -5.91 -7.75
C ASP A 40 -11.99 -5.96 -7.90
N GLU A 41 -11.42 -5.10 -8.74
CA GLU A 41 -9.97 -4.94 -8.89
C GLU A 41 -9.33 -4.46 -7.58
N LEU A 42 -9.92 -3.45 -6.92
CA LEU A 42 -9.48 -2.99 -5.61
C LEU A 42 -9.53 -4.10 -4.57
N ARG A 43 -10.62 -4.89 -4.55
CA ARG A 43 -10.75 -6.04 -3.65
C ARG A 43 -9.65 -7.06 -3.91
N ALA A 44 -9.45 -7.47 -5.16
CA ALA A 44 -8.45 -8.47 -5.52
C ALA A 44 -7.04 -8.03 -5.13
N ALA A 45 -6.70 -6.74 -5.31
CA ALA A 45 -5.42 -6.18 -4.87
C ALA A 45 -5.24 -6.27 -3.34
N ILE A 46 -6.26 -5.90 -2.56
CA ILE A 46 -6.21 -5.94 -1.09
C ILE A 46 -6.16 -7.38 -0.56
N GLU A 47 -6.87 -8.31 -1.19
CA GLU A 47 -6.89 -9.71 -0.76
C GLU A 47 -5.50 -10.37 -0.82
N ARG A 48 -4.68 -10.00 -1.81
CA ARG A 48 -3.31 -10.51 -1.97
C ARG A 48 -2.26 -9.77 -1.15
N ALA A 49 -2.58 -8.55 -0.70
CA ALA A 49 -1.63 -7.70 0.00
C ALA A 49 -1.55 -8.02 1.50
N GLU A 50 -0.37 -7.87 2.05
CA GLU A 50 -0.12 -7.90 3.50
C GLU A 50 -0.21 -6.49 4.09
N LEU A 51 0.24 -5.49 3.32
CA LEU A 51 0.19 -4.08 3.63
C LEU A 51 -0.54 -3.30 2.53
N VAL A 52 -1.46 -2.42 2.91
CA VAL A 52 -2.19 -1.55 2.00
C VAL A 52 -1.87 -0.09 2.31
N ILE A 53 -1.31 0.63 1.34
CA ILE A 53 -1.04 2.07 1.43
C ILE A 53 -2.16 2.81 0.69
N ILE A 54 -2.90 3.65 1.40
CA ILE A 54 -4.03 4.41 0.87
C ILE A 54 -3.63 5.88 0.82
N VAL A 55 -3.41 6.41 -0.37
CA VAL A 55 -3.08 7.82 -0.59
C VAL A 55 -4.35 8.61 -0.87
N THR A 56 -4.72 9.57 -0.03
CA THR A 56 -6.06 10.19 -0.10
C THR A 56 -6.18 11.37 -1.05
N ASP A 57 -5.10 12.09 -1.39
CA ASP A 57 -5.20 13.32 -2.21
C ASP A 57 -5.70 13.05 -3.64
N VAL A 58 -5.46 11.85 -4.19
CA VAL A 58 -5.85 11.49 -5.57
C VAL A 58 -6.81 10.31 -5.65
N ASN A 59 -7.26 9.81 -4.49
CA ASN A 59 -8.10 8.63 -4.39
C ASN A 59 -9.55 9.07 -4.14
N SER A 60 -10.50 8.46 -4.85
CA SER A 60 -11.91 8.78 -4.67
C SER A 60 -12.37 8.43 -3.25
N HIS A 61 -13.31 9.22 -2.71
CA HIS A 61 -13.86 8.98 -1.37
C HIS A 61 -14.41 7.56 -1.22
N GLY A 62 -15.12 7.05 -2.25
CA GLY A 62 -15.65 5.69 -2.26
C GLY A 62 -14.56 4.62 -2.19
N ALA A 63 -13.46 4.81 -2.92
CA ALA A 63 -12.34 3.88 -2.91
C ALA A 63 -11.57 3.89 -1.58
N VAL A 64 -11.38 5.04 -0.95
CA VAL A 64 -10.80 5.13 0.40
C VAL A 64 -11.65 4.36 1.42
N GLN A 65 -12.97 4.57 1.41
CA GLN A 65 -13.88 3.88 2.34
C GLN A 65 -13.90 2.37 2.09
N LEU A 66 -13.98 1.97 0.83
CA LEU A 66 -13.97 0.55 0.45
C LEU A 66 -12.64 -0.11 0.84
N ALA A 67 -11.50 0.52 0.57
CA ALA A 67 -10.19 -0.01 0.92
C ALA A 67 -10.04 -0.20 2.44
N LYS A 68 -10.41 0.80 3.25
CA LYS A 68 -10.40 0.69 4.72
C LYS A 68 -11.28 -0.44 5.22
N LYS A 69 -12.51 -0.54 4.69
CA LYS A 69 -13.46 -1.59 5.05
C LYS A 69 -12.91 -2.98 4.72
N LEU A 70 -12.31 -3.15 3.55
CA LEU A 70 -11.72 -4.41 3.12
C LEU A 70 -10.50 -4.79 3.96
N CYS A 71 -9.60 -3.85 4.24
CA CYS A 71 -8.44 -4.10 5.10
C CYS A 71 -8.87 -4.59 6.49
N ASN A 72 -9.85 -3.91 7.10
CA ASN A 72 -10.39 -4.32 8.40
C ASN A 72 -11.04 -5.71 8.33
N LYS A 73 -11.87 -5.97 7.32
CA LYS A 73 -12.56 -7.26 7.17
C LYS A 73 -11.59 -8.42 6.97
N LEU A 74 -10.48 -8.20 6.26
CA LEU A 74 -9.51 -9.22 5.88
C LEU A 74 -8.30 -9.28 6.83
N GLY A 75 -8.27 -8.45 7.88
CA GLY A 75 -7.14 -8.37 8.80
C GLY A 75 -5.84 -7.90 8.14
N ARG A 76 -5.92 -7.07 7.08
CA ARG A 76 -4.73 -6.52 6.40
C ARG A 76 -4.24 -5.25 7.08
N GLY A 77 -2.92 -5.13 7.22
CA GLY A 77 -2.31 -3.90 7.69
C GLY A 77 -2.63 -2.77 6.70
N SER A 78 -3.01 -1.59 7.20
CA SER A 78 -3.28 -0.44 6.34
C SER A 78 -2.68 0.85 6.89
N LEU A 79 -2.18 1.68 5.97
CA LEU A 79 -1.64 3.00 6.25
C LEU A 79 -2.33 4.03 5.36
N VAL A 80 -2.90 5.04 5.98
CA VAL A 80 -3.58 6.13 5.27
C VAL A 80 -2.66 7.34 5.28
N LEU A 81 -2.29 7.80 4.10
CA LEU A 81 -1.40 8.94 3.91
C LEU A 81 -2.08 9.96 3.02
N ARG A 82 -1.81 11.24 3.25
CA ARG A 82 -2.30 12.29 2.36
C ARG A 82 -1.60 12.24 1.01
N ARG A 83 -0.27 12.12 1.03
CA ARG A 83 0.63 11.99 -0.14
C ARG A 83 1.71 10.97 0.17
N CYS A 84 2.16 10.23 -0.84
CA CYS A 84 3.27 9.30 -0.73
C CYS A 84 4.05 9.25 -2.04
N GLY A 85 5.10 10.06 -2.13
CA GLY A 85 6.10 9.97 -3.20
C GLY A 85 7.22 9.00 -2.87
N ALA A 86 8.15 8.80 -3.80
CA ALA A 86 9.29 7.88 -3.67
C ALA A 86 10.08 8.04 -2.36
N ALA A 87 10.44 9.27 -1.97
CA ALA A 87 11.19 9.51 -0.73
C ALA A 87 10.42 9.07 0.52
N ARG A 88 9.12 9.41 0.60
CA ARG A 88 8.26 9.01 1.73
C ARG A 88 8.05 7.50 1.76
N PHE A 89 7.92 6.88 0.58
CA PHE A 89 7.78 5.44 0.46
C PHE A 89 9.04 4.72 0.93
N ARG A 90 10.24 5.18 0.54
CA ARG A 90 11.52 4.65 1.04
C ARG A 90 11.60 4.73 2.56
N GLN A 91 11.34 5.90 3.14
CA GLN A 91 11.32 6.09 4.60
C GLN A 91 10.36 5.13 5.31
N LEU A 92 9.21 4.84 4.69
CA LEU A 92 8.25 3.89 5.24
C LEU A 92 8.81 2.47 5.27
N LEU A 93 9.43 2.02 4.18
CA LEU A 93 10.04 0.70 4.10
C LEU A 93 11.22 0.57 5.08
N ASP A 94 12.05 1.60 5.19
CA ASP A 94 13.17 1.62 6.14
C ASP A 94 12.67 1.50 7.60
N ALA A 95 11.57 2.20 7.94
CA ALA A 95 10.95 2.12 9.25
C ALA A 95 10.33 0.73 9.54
N ILE A 96 9.74 0.09 8.52
CA ILE A 96 9.21 -1.28 8.63
C ILE A 96 10.35 -2.26 8.88
N ALA A 97 11.41 -2.20 8.08
CA ALA A 97 12.58 -3.07 8.23
C ALA A 97 13.23 -2.90 9.62
N ALA A 98 13.40 -1.67 10.09
CA ALA A 98 13.92 -1.42 11.44
C ALA A 98 13.04 -2.01 12.55
N ARG A 99 11.71 -1.97 12.38
CA ARG A 99 10.77 -2.55 13.33
C ARG A 99 10.85 -4.09 13.34
N GLU A 100 10.96 -4.72 12.19
CA GLU A 100 11.10 -6.18 12.07
C GLU A 100 12.40 -6.67 12.74
N VAL A 101 13.51 -5.97 12.50
CA VAL A 101 14.80 -6.27 13.17
C VAL A 101 14.67 -6.15 14.70
N ASN A 102 14.03 -5.08 15.19
CA ASN A 102 13.81 -4.91 16.63
C ASN A 102 12.94 -6.03 17.19
N GLN A 103 11.85 -6.42 16.51
CA GLN A 103 10.98 -7.51 16.97
C GLN A 103 11.71 -8.85 17.05
N LEU A 104 12.58 -9.17 16.08
CA LEU A 104 13.40 -10.38 16.11
C LEU A 104 14.41 -10.35 17.27
N ALA A 105 15.05 -9.20 17.51
CA ALA A 105 16.02 -9.03 18.59
C ALA A 105 15.40 -9.21 19.99
N PHE A 106 14.13 -8.83 20.17
CA PHE A 106 13.41 -9.02 21.45
C PHE A 106 12.71 -10.38 21.58
N ALA A 107 12.62 -11.16 20.50
CA ALA A 107 12.02 -12.49 20.49
C ALA A 107 13.04 -13.64 20.65
N SER A 108 14.34 -13.31 20.71
CA SER A 108 15.47 -14.22 20.93
C SER A 108 15.94 -14.20 22.37
#